data_AF-A0A7X5HWZ4-F1
#
_entry.id   AF-A0A7X5HWZ4-F1
#
_cell.length_a   1.000
_cell.length_b   1.000
_cell.length_c   1.000
_cell.angle_alpha   90.00
_cell.angle_beta   90.00
_cell.angle_gamma   90.00
#
_symmetry.space_group_name_H-M   'P 1'
#
loop_
_entity.id
_entity.type
_entity.pdbx_description
1 polymer ?
#
loop_
_entity_poly.entity_id
_entity_poly.type
_entity_poly.pdbx_seq_one_letter_code
_entity_poly.pdbx_strand_id
1 'polypeptide(L)'
;MMVEGTVYRKIKNTSLAMYNEGLERAREHDLSSAEQLLKGSVRFDKGNVQARNLLGLVHLEMGEPAAAVRQWILSKNMQQDGNRAVVFLGMLEKDHSKLEKWNQAVKHYNQALRHVRLGSLDLAILQLRKAQQLNPKFVRAHGLMALCLGKTGQLQQAKKELQKVLELDGGNLLASRWLREMEHAEENRPKNRPLQEVKEKVLDEKKHTRQIMVNQSVQQFVAVVLGVVIGISVMAFLVTPGALNDRDARIGSLTTQVEGLESKNIRLEAEVRTLETQLEEKRGELEALGETYGDQSSYASQLKTVATVFGHYLRGNNEETVDAALAVEDARIQDPLLLELLAEVRGKVYPPAAQTAYNQGYALYNSRRYEEAIPLLEKSRKIAVDQRYSDDALYYLARCHQLLGRTDMAVSLFEQLLVDYPDSNMRNYTNNFLSQLKN
;
A
#
# COMPACT_ATOMS: atom_id res chain seq x y z
N MET A 1 -32.15 -27.44 -30.02
CA MET A 1 -32.77 -26.16 -30.45
C MET A 1 -33.80 -25.59 -29.47
N MET A 2 -34.82 -26.31 -28.97
CA MET A 2 -35.79 -25.69 -28.03
C MET A 2 -35.24 -25.37 -26.62
N VAL A 3 -34.27 -26.13 -26.12
CA VAL A 3 -33.69 -25.95 -24.77
C VAL A 3 -32.74 -24.74 -24.71
N GLU A 4 -32.03 -24.43 -25.80
CA GLU A 4 -31.12 -23.25 -25.84
C GLU A 4 -31.92 -21.93 -25.84
N GLY A 5 -33.08 -21.90 -26.49
CA GLY A 5 -33.95 -20.72 -26.52
C GLY A 5 -34.60 -20.37 -25.17
N THR A 6 -34.89 -21.37 -24.33
CA THR A 6 -35.45 -21.15 -22.99
C THR A 6 -34.40 -20.66 -22.00
N VAL A 7 -33.18 -21.20 -22.05
CA VAL A 7 -32.05 -20.73 -21.23
C VAL A 7 -31.66 -19.30 -21.61
N TYR A 8 -31.55 -19.00 -22.91
CA TYR A 8 -31.26 -17.64 -23.39
C TYR A 8 -32.29 -16.61 -22.91
N ARG A 9 -33.59 -16.93 -23.03
CA ARG A 9 -34.67 -16.06 -22.54
C ARG A 9 -34.61 -15.86 -21.03
N LYS A 10 -34.29 -16.91 -20.27
CA LYS A 10 -34.14 -16.84 -18.81
C LYS A 10 -32.99 -15.91 -18.43
N ILE A 11 -31.85 -16.02 -19.08
CA ILE A 11 -30.68 -15.14 -18.84
C ILE A 11 -31.02 -13.67 -19.11
N LYS A 12 -31.67 -13.36 -20.25
CA LYS A 12 -32.12 -12.00 -20.58
C LYS A 12 -33.13 -11.46 -19.58
N ASN A 13 -34.12 -12.27 -19.17
CA ASN A 13 -35.11 -11.88 -18.18
C ASN A 13 -34.50 -11.63 -16.80
N THR A 14 -33.54 -12.45 -16.38
CA THR A 14 -32.79 -12.25 -15.12
C THR A 14 -31.99 -10.94 -15.17
N SER A 15 -31.32 -10.65 -16.29
CA SER A 15 -30.62 -9.38 -16.48
C SER A 15 -31.58 -8.19 -16.38
N LEU A 16 -32.76 -8.25 -17.01
CA LEU A 16 -33.75 -7.19 -16.99
C LEU A 16 -34.34 -6.98 -15.60
N ALA A 17 -34.64 -8.05 -14.87
CA ALA A 17 -35.12 -7.98 -13.48
C ALA A 17 -34.10 -7.28 -12.58
N MET A 18 -32.82 -7.66 -12.69
CA MET A 18 -31.72 -7.01 -11.95
C MET A 18 -31.54 -5.54 -12.34
N TYR A 19 -31.73 -5.20 -13.61
CA TYR A 19 -31.70 -3.80 -14.07
C TYR A 19 -32.82 -2.97 -13.44
N ASN A 20 -34.06 -3.49 -13.48
CA ASN A 20 -35.22 -2.80 -12.92
C ASN A 20 -35.08 -2.60 -11.41
N GLU A 21 -34.65 -3.64 -10.68
CA GLU A 21 -34.40 -3.50 -9.24
C GLU A 21 -33.26 -2.51 -8.97
N GLY A 22 -32.17 -2.57 -9.74
CA GLY A 22 -31.06 -1.62 -9.63
C GLY A 22 -31.48 -0.17 -9.91
N LEU A 23 -32.44 0.05 -10.81
CA LEU A 23 -33.03 1.36 -11.09
C LEU A 23 -33.84 1.88 -9.90
N GLU A 24 -34.64 1.02 -9.26
CA GLU A 24 -35.39 1.44 -8.06
C GLU A 24 -34.44 1.77 -6.90
N ARG A 25 -33.41 0.95 -6.64
CA ARG A 25 -32.41 1.27 -5.61
C ARG A 25 -31.67 2.58 -5.90
N ALA A 26 -31.33 2.83 -7.16
CA ALA A 26 -30.69 4.08 -7.55
C ALA A 26 -31.60 5.30 -7.29
N ARG A 27 -32.92 5.17 -7.48
CA ARG A 27 -33.90 6.23 -7.16
C ARG A 27 -34.02 6.49 -5.67
N GLU A 28 -33.89 5.43 -4.86
CA GLU A 28 -33.83 5.51 -3.41
C GLU A 28 -32.49 6.04 -2.88
N HIS A 29 -31.55 6.36 -3.78
CA HIS A 29 -30.18 6.77 -3.44
C HIS A 29 -29.37 5.70 -2.69
N ASP A 30 -29.78 4.44 -2.80
CA ASP A 30 -29.04 3.24 -2.41
C ASP A 30 -28.09 2.85 -3.55
N LEU A 31 -26.99 3.62 -3.66
CA LEU A 31 -26.04 3.52 -4.76
C LEU A 31 -25.22 2.23 -4.67
N SER A 32 -24.90 1.77 -3.45
CA SER A 32 -24.19 0.50 -3.24
C SER A 32 -25.00 -0.71 -3.73
N SER A 33 -26.28 -0.82 -3.36
CA SER A 33 -27.11 -1.94 -3.84
C SER A 33 -27.41 -1.82 -5.32
N ALA A 34 -27.64 -0.60 -5.83
CA ALA A 34 -27.80 -0.35 -7.25
C ALA A 34 -26.57 -0.80 -8.05
N GLU A 35 -25.35 -0.46 -7.61
CA GLU A 35 -24.09 -0.88 -8.23
C GLU A 35 -24.01 -2.41 -8.32
N GLN A 36 -24.31 -3.12 -7.22
CA GLN A 36 -24.28 -4.58 -7.17
C GLN A 36 -25.29 -5.23 -8.12
N LEU A 37 -26.54 -4.76 -8.13
CA LEU A 37 -27.61 -5.28 -8.99
C LEU A 37 -27.30 -5.04 -10.47
N LEU A 38 -26.80 -3.85 -10.82
CA LEU A 38 -26.47 -3.50 -12.20
C LEU A 38 -25.24 -4.25 -12.70
N LYS A 39 -24.22 -4.47 -11.86
CA LYS A 39 -23.11 -5.40 -12.17
C LYS A 39 -23.62 -6.81 -12.43
N GLY A 40 -24.58 -7.29 -11.64
CA GLY A 40 -25.28 -8.55 -11.87
C GLY A 40 -25.98 -8.59 -13.22
N SER A 41 -26.76 -7.56 -13.52
CA SER A 41 -27.47 -7.41 -14.80
C SER A 41 -26.53 -7.50 -16.01
N VAL A 42 -25.40 -6.79 -15.96
CA VAL A 42 -24.36 -6.80 -17.00
C VAL A 42 -23.60 -8.13 -17.07
N ARG A 43 -23.48 -8.86 -15.94
CA ARG A 43 -22.87 -10.20 -15.91
C ARG A 43 -23.73 -11.24 -16.62
N PHE A 44 -25.05 -11.19 -16.43
CA PHE A 44 -25.99 -12.07 -17.14
C PHE A 44 -26.15 -11.68 -18.60
N ASP A 45 -26.25 -10.39 -18.91
CA ASP A 45 -26.32 -9.89 -20.27
C ASP A 45 -25.29 -8.79 -20.50
N LYS A 46 -24.16 -9.15 -21.10
CA LYS A 46 -23.09 -8.20 -21.41
C LYS A 46 -23.56 -7.07 -22.32
N GLY A 47 -24.58 -7.32 -23.14
CA GLY A 47 -25.17 -6.37 -24.10
C GLY A 47 -26.31 -5.52 -23.54
N ASN A 48 -26.61 -5.59 -22.24
CA ASN A 48 -27.62 -4.73 -21.63
C ASN A 48 -27.09 -3.29 -21.50
N VAL A 49 -27.27 -2.52 -22.57
CA VAL A 49 -26.82 -1.12 -22.68
C VAL A 49 -27.47 -0.21 -21.62
N GLN A 50 -28.70 -0.51 -21.19
CA GLN A 50 -29.39 0.33 -20.20
C GLN A 50 -28.86 0.11 -18.80
N ALA A 51 -28.53 -1.13 -18.45
CA ALA A 51 -27.83 -1.44 -17.22
C ALA A 51 -26.43 -0.80 -17.18
N ARG A 52 -25.68 -0.80 -18.30
CA ARG A 52 -24.38 -0.10 -18.37
C ARG A 52 -24.51 1.41 -18.23
N ASN A 53 -25.50 2.00 -18.91
CA ASN A 53 -25.76 3.43 -18.84
C ASN A 53 -26.08 3.88 -17.41
N LEU A 54 -26.97 3.15 -16.75
CA LEU A 54 -27.34 3.40 -15.37
C LEU A 54 -26.19 3.13 -14.41
N LEU A 55 -25.42 2.05 -14.60
CA LEU A 55 -24.24 1.76 -13.79
C LEU A 55 -23.21 2.89 -13.90
N GLY A 56 -23.04 3.47 -15.09
CA GLY A 56 -22.18 4.63 -15.27
C GLY A 56 -22.67 5.86 -14.49
N LEU A 57 -23.98 6.11 -14.48
CA LEU A 57 -24.56 7.20 -13.68
C LEU A 57 -24.37 6.96 -12.17
N VAL A 58 -24.62 5.75 -11.69
CA VAL A 58 -24.39 5.36 -10.29
C VAL A 58 -22.93 5.59 -9.90
N HIS A 59 -21.97 5.19 -10.75
CA HIS A 59 -20.56 5.47 -10.53
C HIS A 59 -20.25 6.98 -10.48
N LEU A 60 -20.87 7.77 -11.36
CA LEU A 60 -20.68 9.22 -11.36
C LEU A 60 -21.18 9.85 -10.05
N GLU A 61 -22.36 9.46 -9.57
CA GLU A 61 -22.92 9.96 -8.31
C GLU A 61 -22.07 9.55 -7.10
N MET A 62 -21.46 8.36 -7.12
CA MET A 62 -20.50 7.93 -6.10
C MET A 62 -19.13 8.65 -6.17
N GLY A 63 -18.94 9.53 -7.16
CA GLY A 63 -17.70 10.27 -7.37
C GLY A 63 -16.61 9.48 -8.12
N GLU A 64 -16.98 8.51 -8.95
CA GLU A 64 -16.07 7.62 -9.69
C GLU A 64 -16.18 7.80 -11.21
N PRO A 65 -15.81 8.97 -11.76
CA PRO A 65 -16.03 9.26 -13.18
C PRO A 65 -15.26 8.34 -14.12
N ALA A 66 -14.07 7.87 -13.73
CA ALA A 66 -13.33 6.91 -14.53
C ALA A 66 -14.09 5.58 -14.70
N ALA A 67 -14.80 5.13 -13.66
CA ALA A 67 -15.65 3.95 -13.74
C ALA A 67 -16.90 4.22 -14.61
N ALA A 68 -17.48 5.41 -14.50
CA ALA A 68 -18.60 5.85 -15.31
C ALA A 68 -18.28 5.87 -16.81
N VAL A 69 -17.17 6.54 -17.18
CA VAL A 69 -16.69 6.66 -18.57
C VAL A 69 -16.45 5.28 -19.18
N ARG A 70 -15.83 4.34 -18.43
CA ARG A 70 -15.63 2.97 -18.92
C ARG A 70 -16.96 2.30 -19.30
N GLN A 71 -18.00 2.42 -18.47
CA GLN A 71 -19.29 1.81 -18.77
C GLN A 71 -19.96 2.45 -19.99
N TRP A 72 -19.87 3.77 -20.14
CA TRP A 72 -20.47 4.46 -21.28
C TRP A 72 -19.72 4.21 -22.58
N ILE A 73 -18.39 4.09 -22.57
CA ILE A 73 -17.63 3.68 -23.77
C ILE A 73 -18.04 2.26 -24.19
N LEU A 74 -18.11 1.32 -23.23
CA LEU A 74 -18.58 -0.05 -23.53
C LEU A 74 -20.01 -0.06 -24.06
N SER A 75 -20.90 0.74 -23.47
CA SER A 75 -22.28 0.90 -23.93
C SER A 75 -22.32 1.45 -25.37
N LYS A 76 -21.58 2.52 -25.67
CA LYS A 76 -21.48 3.12 -27.00
C LYS A 76 -20.96 2.13 -28.05
N ASN A 77 -19.96 1.32 -27.69
CA ASN A 77 -19.41 0.30 -28.60
C ASN A 77 -20.42 -0.82 -28.91
N MET A 78 -21.36 -1.10 -28.00
CA MET A 78 -22.41 -2.10 -28.19
C MET A 78 -23.58 -1.57 -29.01
N GLN A 79 -23.95 -0.31 -28.81
CA GLN A 79 -25.01 0.36 -29.55
C GLN A 79 -24.61 1.82 -29.78
N GLN A 80 -24.36 2.18 -31.05
CA GLN A 80 -23.98 3.53 -31.44
C GLN A 80 -25.21 4.44 -31.57
N ASP A 81 -26.25 3.97 -32.24
CA ASP A 81 -27.44 4.77 -32.54
C ASP A 81 -28.43 4.83 -31.36
N GLY A 82 -28.87 6.05 -31.02
CA GLY A 82 -29.86 6.30 -29.97
C GLY A 82 -29.38 6.01 -28.53
N ASN A 83 -28.08 5.80 -28.33
CA ASN A 83 -27.54 5.46 -27.02
C ASN A 83 -27.26 6.70 -26.16
N ARG A 84 -27.88 6.77 -24.98
CA ARG A 84 -27.70 7.87 -24.00
C ARG A 84 -26.25 8.00 -23.51
N ALA A 85 -25.45 6.95 -23.60
CA ALA A 85 -24.01 6.98 -23.29
C ALA A 85 -23.27 8.12 -24.01
N VAL A 86 -23.63 8.40 -25.28
CA VAL A 86 -23.01 9.46 -26.08
C VAL A 86 -23.25 10.83 -25.46
N VAL A 87 -24.47 11.05 -24.96
CA VAL A 87 -24.84 12.30 -24.28
C VAL A 87 -24.07 12.44 -22.96
N PHE A 88 -23.99 11.38 -22.17
CA PHE A 88 -23.25 11.41 -20.89
C PHE A 88 -21.75 11.68 -21.08
N LEU A 89 -21.13 11.04 -22.08
CA LEU A 89 -19.73 11.30 -22.43
C LEU A 89 -19.53 12.76 -22.87
N GLY A 90 -20.41 13.27 -23.74
CA GLY A 90 -20.36 14.67 -24.17
C GLY A 90 -20.59 15.68 -23.04
N MET A 91 -21.39 15.33 -22.02
CA MET A 91 -21.56 16.15 -20.81
C MET A 91 -20.28 16.20 -19.98
N LEU A 92 -19.57 15.08 -19.83
CA LEU A 92 -18.30 15.03 -19.09
C LEU A 92 -17.17 15.72 -19.83
N GLU A 93 -17.11 15.56 -21.16
CA GLU A 93 -16.10 16.24 -22.00
C GLU A 93 -16.21 17.75 -21.89
N LYS A 94 -17.43 18.30 -21.88
CA LYS A 94 -17.64 19.75 -21.73
C LYS A 94 -17.14 20.31 -20.40
N ASP A 95 -17.04 19.49 -19.36
CA ASP A 95 -16.61 19.89 -18.02
C ASP A 95 -15.18 19.41 -17.71
N HIS A 96 -14.24 19.70 -18.63
CA HIS A 96 -12.83 19.31 -18.53
C HIS A 96 -12.19 19.66 -17.19
N SER A 97 -12.51 20.85 -16.64
CA SER A 97 -11.96 21.30 -15.35
C SER A 97 -12.41 20.42 -14.19
N LYS A 98 -13.68 20.03 -14.16
CA LYS A 98 -14.23 19.13 -13.13
C LYS A 98 -13.72 17.71 -13.30
N LEU A 99 -13.63 17.22 -14.54
CA LEU A 99 -13.07 15.91 -14.84
C LEU A 99 -11.62 15.79 -14.36
N GLU A 100 -10.81 16.83 -14.58
CA GLU A 100 -9.42 16.88 -14.12
C GLU A 100 -9.33 16.86 -12.59
N LYS A 101 -10.14 17.67 -11.89
CA LYS A 101 -10.23 17.63 -10.43
C LYS A 101 -10.60 16.24 -9.91
N TRP A 102 -11.57 15.58 -10.53
CA TRP A 102 -11.96 14.24 -10.13
C TRP A 102 -10.86 13.19 -10.41
N ASN A 103 -10.13 13.29 -11.52
CA ASN A 103 -8.99 12.42 -11.79
C ASN A 103 -7.88 12.61 -10.74
N GLN A 104 -7.60 13.84 -10.36
CA GLN A 104 -6.67 14.16 -9.27
C GLN A 104 -7.18 13.61 -7.92
N ALA A 105 -8.49 13.69 -7.64
CA ALA A 105 -9.08 13.11 -6.45
C ALA A 105 -8.87 11.58 -6.39
N VAL A 106 -9.07 10.88 -7.51
CA VAL A 106 -8.82 9.43 -7.63
C VAL A 106 -7.33 9.11 -7.41
N LYS A 107 -6.42 9.94 -7.92
CA LYS A 107 -4.98 9.79 -7.70
C LYS A 107 -4.63 9.88 -6.21
N HIS A 108 -5.12 10.90 -5.51
CA HIS A 108 -4.93 11.06 -4.07
C HIS A 108 -5.55 9.91 -3.27
N TYR A 109 -6.73 9.43 -3.65
CA TYR A 109 -7.34 8.25 -3.04
C TYR A 109 -6.50 6.98 -3.22
N ASN A 110 -5.96 6.75 -4.41
CA ASN A 110 -5.07 5.61 -4.66
C ASN A 110 -3.76 5.70 -3.88
N GLN A 111 -3.21 6.91 -3.70
CA GLN A 111 -2.06 7.15 -2.82
C GLN A 111 -2.41 6.84 -1.37
N ALA A 112 -3.58 7.25 -0.89
CA ALA A 112 -4.05 6.93 0.45
C ALA A 112 -4.14 5.41 0.67
N LEU A 113 -4.71 4.65 -0.28
CA LEU A 113 -4.74 3.19 -0.22
C LEU A 113 -3.34 2.57 -0.06
N ARG A 114 -2.34 3.10 -0.78
CA ARG A 114 -0.94 2.65 -0.62
C ARG A 114 -0.42 2.94 0.80
N HIS A 115 -0.64 4.15 1.31
CA HIS A 115 -0.23 4.51 2.68
C HIS A 115 -0.92 3.65 3.75
N VAL A 116 -2.20 3.30 3.57
CA VAL A 116 -2.90 2.36 4.46
C VAL A 116 -2.24 0.98 4.45
N ARG A 117 -1.85 0.46 3.29
CA ARG A 117 -1.14 -0.83 3.18
C ARG A 117 0.23 -0.80 3.86
N LEU A 118 0.90 0.34 3.82
CA LEU A 118 2.19 0.59 4.48
C LEU A 118 2.05 0.91 5.98
N GLY A 119 0.84 0.89 6.54
CA GLY A 119 0.58 1.21 7.94
C GLY A 119 0.67 2.71 8.30
N SER A 120 0.92 3.57 7.32
CA SER A 120 1.09 5.02 7.50
C SER A 120 -0.26 5.75 7.47
N LEU A 121 -1.06 5.60 8.53
CA LEU A 121 -2.45 6.10 8.56
C LEU A 121 -2.56 7.64 8.47
N ASP A 122 -1.62 8.40 9.05
CA ASP A 122 -1.67 9.87 9.00
C ASP A 122 -1.44 10.41 7.58
N LEU A 123 -0.52 9.79 6.83
CA LEU A 123 -0.30 10.11 5.42
C LEU A 123 -1.51 9.71 4.57
N ALA A 124 -2.16 8.59 4.89
CA ALA A 124 -3.40 8.21 4.23
C ALA A 124 -4.52 9.25 4.45
N ILE A 125 -4.71 9.69 5.70
CA ILE A 125 -5.67 10.73 6.09
C ILE A 125 -5.38 12.04 5.34
N LEU A 126 -4.12 12.45 5.23
CA LEU A 126 -3.73 13.65 4.49
C LEU A 126 -4.11 13.56 3.01
N GLN A 127 -3.81 12.44 2.36
CA GLN A 127 -4.17 12.24 0.95
C GLN A 127 -5.69 12.14 0.75
N LEU A 128 -6.42 11.53 1.68
CA LEU A 128 -7.89 11.47 1.63
C LEU A 128 -8.53 12.84 1.74
N ARG A 129 -8.00 13.74 2.59
CA ARG A 129 -8.46 15.14 2.64
C ARG A 129 -8.28 15.85 1.31
N LYS A 130 -7.14 15.66 0.62
CA LYS A 130 -6.93 16.21 -0.72
C LYS A 130 -7.95 15.65 -1.72
N ALA A 131 -8.20 14.34 -1.66
CA ALA A 131 -9.21 13.70 -2.51
C ALA A 131 -10.62 14.28 -2.28
N GLN A 132 -11.02 14.51 -1.03
CA GLN A 132 -12.31 15.10 -0.67
C GLN A 132 -12.42 16.58 -1.07
N GLN A 133 -11.33 17.37 -0.98
CA GLN A 133 -11.32 18.76 -1.44
C GLN A 133 -11.57 18.87 -2.94
N LEU A 134 -11.01 17.94 -3.72
CA LEU A 134 -11.15 17.89 -5.18
C LEU A 134 -12.48 17.25 -5.61
N ASN A 135 -12.97 16.27 -4.86
CA ASN A 135 -14.26 15.63 -5.09
C ASN A 135 -15.02 15.38 -3.76
N PRO A 136 -15.85 16.34 -3.31
CA PRO A 136 -16.58 16.21 -2.04
C PRO A 136 -17.66 15.11 -2.02
N LYS A 137 -18.00 14.52 -3.18
CA LYS A 137 -18.98 13.43 -3.29
C LYS A 137 -18.33 12.05 -3.38
N PHE A 138 -17.01 11.95 -3.15
CA PHE A 138 -16.31 10.68 -3.36
C PHE A 138 -16.55 9.70 -2.20
N VAL A 139 -17.58 8.87 -2.34
CA VAL A 139 -18.10 7.97 -1.30
C VAL A 139 -17.01 7.07 -0.71
N ARG A 140 -16.18 6.45 -1.57
CA ARG A 140 -15.09 5.57 -1.12
C ARG A 140 -14.00 6.31 -0.35
N ALA A 141 -13.75 7.59 -0.64
CA ALA A 141 -12.77 8.39 0.11
C ALA A 141 -13.26 8.67 1.53
N HIS A 142 -14.52 9.06 1.70
CA HIS A 142 -15.15 9.22 3.02
C HIS A 142 -15.13 7.91 3.83
N GLY A 143 -15.49 6.79 3.19
CA GLY A 143 -15.47 5.48 3.85
C GLY A 143 -14.06 5.03 4.30
N LEU A 144 -13.04 5.24 3.46
CA LEU A 144 -11.66 4.92 3.82
C LEU A 144 -11.11 5.86 4.90
N MET A 145 -11.52 7.13 4.88
CA MET A 145 -11.15 8.11 5.91
C MET A 145 -11.73 7.71 7.27
N ALA A 146 -13.01 7.33 7.32
CA ALA A 146 -13.66 6.82 8.52
C ALA A 146 -12.90 5.63 9.12
N LEU A 147 -12.46 4.68 8.28
CA LEU A 147 -11.64 3.55 8.71
C LEU A 147 -10.32 3.97 9.33
N CYS A 148 -9.60 4.87 8.66
CA CYS A 148 -8.30 5.35 9.14
C CYS A 148 -8.46 6.07 10.48
N LEU A 149 -9.47 6.92 10.60
CA LEU A 149 -9.78 7.65 11.84
C LEU A 149 -10.22 6.71 12.97
N GLY A 150 -11.00 5.67 12.66
CA GLY A 150 -11.36 4.64 13.62
C GLY A 150 -10.14 3.92 14.19
N LYS A 151 -9.18 3.57 13.31
CA LYS A 151 -7.92 2.92 13.71
C LYS A 151 -6.99 3.82 14.51
N THR A 152 -6.98 5.14 14.25
CA THR A 152 -6.17 6.10 15.02
C THR A 152 -6.86 6.58 16.31
N GLY A 153 -8.04 6.04 16.64
CA GLY A 153 -8.78 6.37 17.87
C GLY A 153 -9.62 7.65 17.79
N GLN A 154 -9.70 8.29 16.62
CA GLN A 154 -10.46 9.52 16.37
C GLN A 154 -11.94 9.21 16.07
N LEU A 155 -12.62 8.52 16.99
CA LEU A 155 -13.96 7.95 16.80
C LEU A 155 -15.02 8.99 16.39
N GLN A 156 -15.00 10.18 16.99
CA GLN A 156 -15.96 11.25 16.67
C GLN A 156 -15.84 11.76 15.23
N GLN A 157 -14.62 11.89 14.73
CA GLN A 157 -14.38 12.27 13.34
C GLN A 157 -14.76 11.12 12.40
N ALA A 158 -14.46 9.88 12.77
CA ALA A 158 -14.86 8.71 12.00
C ALA A 158 -16.38 8.62 11.83
N LYS A 159 -17.16 8.88 12.89
CA LYS A 159 -18.63 8.93 12.81
C LYS A 159 -19.13 9.98 11.83
N LYS A 160 -18.56 11.20 11.84
CA LYS A 160 -18.92 12.26 10.89
C LYS A 160 -18.67 11.83 9.44
N GLU A 161 -17.54 11.16 9.19
CA GLU A 161 -17.24 10.62 7.85
C GLU A 161 -18.23 9.52 7.44
N LEU A 162 -18.62 8.61 8.36
CA LEU A 162 -19.63 7.58 8.09
C LEU A 162 -21.03 8.17 7.84
N GLN A 163 -21.41 9.21 8.58
CA GLN A 163 -22.64 9.96 8.32
C GLN A 163 -22.61 10.57 6.92
N LYS A 164 -21.46 11.13 6.51
CA LYS A 164 -21.30 11.65 5.15
C LYS A 164 -21.42 10.56 4.08
N VAL A 165 -20.91 9.35 4.34
CA VAL A 165 -21.13 8.20 3.45
C VAL A 165 -22.62 7.89 3.31
N LEU A 166 -23.37 7.86 4.42
CA LEU A 166 -24.80 7.57 4.40
C LEU A 166 -25.66 8.69 3.80
N GLU A 167 -25.20 9.96 3.87
CA GLU A 167 -25.82 11.07 3.14
C GLU A 167 -25.63 10.93 1.62
N LEU A 168 -24.50 10.38 1.18
CA LEU A 168 -24.17 10.19 -0.23
C LEU A 168 -24.63 8.83 -0.78
N ASP A 169 -24.82 7.84 0.07
CA ASP A 169 -25.21 6.47 -0.28
C ASP A 169 -26.02 5.88 0.89
N GLY A 170 -27.33 6.11 0.85
CA GLY A 170 -28.23 5.78 1.96
C GLY A 170 -28.30 4.29 2.29
N GLY A 171 -27.99 3.44 1.32
CA GLY A 171 -27.97 1.99 1.48
C GLY A 171 -26.59 1.39 1.77
N ASN A 172 -25.59 2.21 2.10
CA ASN A 172 -24.25 1.69 2.40
C ASN A 172 -24.24 0.80 3.67
N LEU A 173 -24.32 -0.52 3.47
CA LEU A 173 -24.38 -1.48 4.56
C LEU A 173 -23.14 -1.44 5.47
N LEU A 174 -21.97 -1.21 4.89
CA LEU A 174 -20.71 -1.14 5.66
C LEU A 174 -20.70 0.09 6.57
N ALA A 175 -21.08 1.25 6.04
CA ALA A 175 -21.10 2.48 6.82
C ALA A 175 -22.14 2.42 7.96
N SER A 176 -23.35 1.92 7.68
CA SER A 176 -24.39 1.77 8.70
C SER A 176 -24.02 0.74 9.79
N ARG A 177 -23.27 -0.31 9.44
CA ARG A 177 -22.77 -1.29 10.41
C ARG A 177 -21.71 -0.68 11.31
N TRP A 178 -20.72 -0.01 10.76
CA TRP A 178 -19.65 0.60 11.57
C TRP A 178 -20.14 1.77 12.42
N LEU A 179 -21.11 2.55 11.92
CA LEU A 179 -21.69 3.63 12.72
C LEU A 179 -22.36 3.07 13.99
N ARG A 180 -23.17 2.01 13.84
CA ARG A 180 -23.78 1.28 14.98
C ARG A 180 -22.75 0.72 15.95
N GLU A 181 -21.69 0.11 15.42
CA GLU A 181 -20.61 -0.46 16.24
C GLU A 181 -19.91 0.63 17.07
N MET A 182 -19.63 1.79 16.47
CA MET A 182 -19.03 2.93 17.15
C MET A 182 -19.98 3.62 18.15
N GLU A 183 -21.28 3.60 17.92
CA GLU A 183 -22.30 4.09 18.86
C GLU A 183 -22.41 3.19 20.09
N HIS A 184 -22.50 1.88 19.89
CA HIS A 184 -22.49 0.91 21.00
C HIS A 184 -21.19 0.92 21.81
N ALA A 185 -20.04 1.14 21.17
CA ALA A 185 -18.76 1.24 21.87
C ALA A 185 -18.69 2.50 22.77
N GLU A 186 -19.38 3.58 22.42
CA GLU A 186 -19.48 4.78 23.25
C GLU A 186 -20.49 4.64 24.38
N GLU A 187 -21.63 4.00 24.12
CA GLU A 187 -22.67 3.76 25.12
C GLU A 187 -22.20 2.83 26.24
N ASN A 188 -21.37 1.84 25.90
CA ASN A 188 -20.78 0.89 26.86
C ASN A 188 -19.49 1.39 27.53
N ARG A 189 -19.06 2.63 27.25
CA ARG A 189 -17.89 3.22 27.93
C ARG A 189 -18.28 3.65 29.35
N PRO A 190 -17.55 3.23 30.40
CA PRO A 190 -17.87 3.64 31.77
C PRO A 190 -17.78 5.17 31.90
N LYS A 191 -18.88 5.80 32.35
CA LYS A 191 -19.11 7.26 32.45
C LYS A 191 -18.13 8.06 33.33
N ASN A 192 -17.07 7.44 33.87
CA ASN A 192 -16.12 8.05 34.81
C ASN A 192 -14.73 8.37 34.22
N ARG A 193 -14.62 8.57 32.90
CA ARG A 193 -13.46 9.28 32.33
C ARG A 193 -13.96 10.57 31.69
N PRO A 194 -13.57 11.76 32.20
CA PRO A 194 -13.86 12.99 31.50
C PRO A 194 -13.16 12.94 30.15
N LEU A 195 -13.95 12.97 29.08
CA LEU A 195 -13.44 13.21 27.74
C LEU A 195 -12.77 14.59 27.78
N GLN A 196 -11.46 14.64 27.55
CA GLN A 196 -10.82 15.90 27.21
C GLN A 196 -11.38 16.33 25.86
N GLU A 197 -12.40 17.18 25.90
CA GLU A 197 -12.78 18.01 24.77
C GLU A 197 -11.57 18.89 24.42
N VAL A 198 -10.88 18.54 23.34
CA VAL A 198 -10.05 19.52 22.64
C VAL A 198 -11.03 20.51 22.01
N LYS A 199 -11.34 21.57 22.76
CA LYS A 199 -12.13 22.70 22.28
C LYS A 199 -11.35 23.40 21.18
N GLU A 200 -11.78 23.20 19.95
CA GLU A 200 -11.49 24.06 18.82
C GLU A 200 -12.02 25.46 19.17
N LYS A 201 -11.10 26.42 19.36
CA LYS A 201 -11.47 27.82 19.64
C LYS A 201 -11.98 28.45 18.34
N VAL A 202 -13.29 28.44 18.17
CA VAL A 202 -14.00 29.40 17.33
C VAL A 202 -13.89 30.76 18.01
N LEU A 203 -13.26 31.71 17.32
CA LEU A 203 -13.20 33.10 17.73
C LEU A 203 -14.53 33.74 17.34
N ASP A 204 -15.33 34.20 18.30
CA ASP A 204 -16.23 35.32 18.05
C ASP A 204 -16.66 36.08 19.31
N GLU A 205 -16.81 37.38 19.10
CA GLU A 205 -16.90 38.47 20.07
C GLU A 205 -18.14 38.43 21.00
N LYS A 206 -17.95 38.82 22.28
CA LYS A 206 -18.54 40.06 22.82
C LYS A 206 -18.19 40.31 24.30
N LYS A 207 -17.91 41.58 24.57
CA LYS A 207 -17.61 42.25 25.85
C LYS A 207 -18.57 41.87 26.97
N HIS A 208 -18.07 41.77 28.21
CA HIS A 208 -18.66 42.38 29.41
C HIS A 208 -17.54 42.67 30.44
N THR A 209 -17.31 43.96 30.68
CA THR A 209 -16.41 44.52 31.70
C THR A 209 -17.01 44.45 33.10
N ARG A 210 -16.20 44.09 34.10
CA ARG A 210 -16.35 44.56 35.49
C ARG A 210 -15.00 44.99 36.04
N GLN A 211 -14.96 46.23 36.54
CA GLN A 211 -13.79 46.92 37.06
C GLN A 211 -13.41 46.41 38.45
N ILE A 212 -12.10 46.30 38.71
CA ILE A 212 -11.52 46.20 40.06
C ILE A 212 -10.48 47.33 40.17
N MET A 213 -10.70 48.26 41.10
CA MET A 213 -9.76 49.33 41.42
C MET A 213 -8.48 48.75 42.03
N VAL A 214 -7.32 49.14 41.49
CA VAL A 214 -6.00 48.80 42.05
C VAL A 214 -5.13 50.05 42.12
N ASN A 215 -4.44 50.20 43.26
CA ASN A 215 -3.67 51.35 43.74
C ASN A 215 -2.67 51.96 42.73
N GLN A 216 -2.50 53.28 42.80
CA GLN A 216 -1.73 54.12 41.86
C GLN A 216 -0.22 53.79 41.79
N SER A 217 0.34 53.19 42.84
CA SER A 217 1.73 52.69 42.87
C SER A 217 1.90 51.36 42.14
N VAL A 218 0.88 50.50 42.14
CA VAL A 218 0.86 49.25 41.34
C VAL A 218 0.69 49.59 39.86
N GLN A 219 -0.06 50.65 39.52
CA GLN A 219 -0.21 51.11 38.13
C GLN A 219 1.12 51.53 37.49
N GLN A 220 2.02 52.20 38.21
CA GLN A 220 3.31 52.62 37.66
C GLN A 220 4.26 51.44 37.43
N PHE A 221 4.28 50.46 38.35
CA PHE A 221 5.10 49.25 38.21
C PHE A 221 4.59 48.34 37.09
N VAL A 222 3.27 48.17 37.00
CA VAL A 222 2.61 47.40 35.94
C VAL A 222 2.77 48.08 34.58
N ALA A 223 2.74 49.43 34.50
CA ALA A 223 2.96 50.16 33.25
C ALA A 223 4.38 50.00 32.69
N VAL A 224 5.40 49.99 33.54
CA VAL A 224 6.79 49.75 33.12
C VAL A 224 6.99 48.32 32.62
N VAL A 225 6.44 47.32 33.35
CA VAL A 225 6.53 45.92 32.94
C VAL A 225 5.74 45.67 31.65
N LEU A 226 4.54 46.25 31.49
CA LEU A 226 3.80 46.19 30.23
C LEU A 226 4.56 46.88 29.09
N GLY A 227 5.20 48.02 29.34
CA GLY A 227 5.99 48.74 28.34
C GLY A 227 7.17 47.91 27.81
N VAL A 228 7.86 47.18 28.69
CA VAL A 228 8.96 46.27 28.31
C VAL A 228 8.42 45.06 27.54
N VAL A 229 7.31 44.46 27.98
CA VAL A 229 6.71 43.30 27.30
C VAL A 229 6.15 43.68 25.93
N ILE A 230 5.51 44.84 25.80
CA ILE A 230 5.04 45.38 24.52
C ILE A 230 6.24 45.74 23.64
N GLY A 231 7.29 46.34 24.18
CA GLY A 231 8.53 46.64 23.44
C GLY A 231 9.21 45.39 22.87
N ILE A 232 9.30 44.31 23.66
CA ILE A 232 9.80 43.00 23.22
C ILE A 232 8.87 42.38 22.17
N SER A 233 7.56 42.51 22.34
CA SER A 233 6.56 41.98 21.40
C SER A 233 6.56 42.75 20.08
N VAL A 234 6.75 44.07 20.12
CA VAL A 234 6.87 44.95 18.94
C VAL A 234 8.22 44.75 18.25
N MET A 235 9.32 44.55 18.99
CA MET A 235 10.59 44.12 18.39
C MET A 235 10.48 42.75 17.74
N ALA A 236 9.83 41.78 18.39
CA ALA A 236 9.56 40.47 17.80
C ALA A 236 8.67 40.57 16.56
N PHE A 237 7.68 41.46 16.55
CA PHE A 237 6.78 41.74 15.43
C PHE A 237 7.47 42.51 14.27
N LEU A 238 8.43 43.38 14.57
CA LEU A 238 9.21 44.13 13.57
C LEU A 238 10.37 43.33 12.96
N VAL A 239 10.92 42.35 13.69
CA VAL A 239 12.01 41.47 13.22
C VAL A 239 11.50 40.22 12.50
N THR A 240 10.23 39.84 12.67
CA THR A 240 9.63 38.64 12.03
C THR A 240 9.34 38.71 10.52
N PRO A 241 9.20 39.87 9.84
CA PRO A 241 8.98 39.86 8.39
C PRO A 241 10.18 39.33 7.59
N GLY A 242 11.41 39.45 8.12
CA GLY A 242 12.64 39.01 7.43
C GLY A 242 12.97 37.52 7.60
N ALA A 243 12.69 36.94 8.77
CA ALA A 243 13.01 35.54 9.07
C ALA A 243 11.93 34.52 8.61
N LEU A 244 10.70 34.98 8.37
CA LEU A 244 9.61 34.16 7.80
C LEU A 244 9.77 34.00 6.28
N ASN A 245 10.19 35.07 5.58
CA ASN A 245 10.42 35.02 4.13
C ASN A 245 11.47 33.98 3.71
N ASP A 246 12.53 33.79 4.49
CA ASP A 246 13.58 32.80 4.18
C ASP A 246 13.10 31.36 4.43
N ARG A 247 12.23 31.15 5.43
CA ARG A 247 11.60 29.85 5.71
C ARG A 247 10.52 29.50 4.68
N ASP A 248 9.70 30.45 4.28
CA ASP A 248 8.67 30.26 3.25
C ASP A 248 9.30 30.03 1.87
N ALA A 249 10.41 30.70 1.56
CA ALA A 249 11.20 30.44 0.37
C ALA A 249 11.82 29.03 0.39
N ARG A 250 12.35 28.58 1.54
CA ARG A 250 12.92 27.24 1.69
C ARG A 250 11.84 26.16 1.61
N ILE A 251 10.69 26.36 2.26
CA ILE A 251 9.52 25.48 2.15
C ILE A 251 9.04 25.43 0.70
N GLY A 252 8.91 26.57 0.02
CA GLY A 252 8.55 26.63 -1.41
C GLY A 252 9.54 25.90 -2.33
N SER A 253 10.84 25.97 -2.03
CA SER A 253 11.87 25.24 -2.78
C SER A 253 11.80 23.72 -2.52
N LEU A 254 11.51 23.31 -1.28
CA LEU A 254 11.32 21.91 -0.88
C LEU A 254 10.04 21.33 -1.49
N THR A 255 8.94 22.09 -1.52
CA THR A 255 7.70 21.66 -2.17
C THR A 255 7.89 21.50 -3.67
N THR A 256 8.60 22.43 -4.32
CA THR A 256 8.92 22.33 -5.76
C THR A 256 9.80 21.11 -6.06
N GLN A 257 10.77 20.80 -5.19
CA GLN A 257 11.59 19.59 -5.32
C GLN A 257 10.77 18.31 -5.11
N VAL A 258 9.89 18.28 -4.12
CA VAL A 258 8.98 17.15 -3.88
C VAL A 258 8.04 16.96 -5.05
N GLU A 259 7.42 18.02 -5.58
CA GLU A 259 6.59 17.97 -6.80
C GLU A 259 7.38 17.49 -8.02
N GLY A 260 8.65 17.92 -8.15
CA GLY A 260 9.57 17.45 -9.18
C GLY A 260 9.91 15.96 -9.05
N LEU A 261 10.21 15.49 -7.84
CA LEU A 261 10.44 14.07 -7.55
C LEU A 261 9.18 13.23 -7.73
N GLU A 262 8.01 13.76 -7.37
CA GLU A 262 6.72 13.13 -7.59
C GLU A 262 6.41 13.02 -9.09
N SER A 263 6.69 14.06 -9.90
CA SER A 263 6.53 14.01 -11.35
C SER A 263 7.43 12.95 -12.00
N LYS A 264 8.67 12.81 -11.51
CA LYS A 264 9.60 11.75 -11.92
C LYS A 264 9.10 10.38 -11.50
N ASN A 265 8.61 10.21 -10.28
CA ASN A 265 8.01 8.97 -9.82
C ASN A 265 6.77 8.58 -10.62
N ILE A 266 5.91 9.54 -10.97
CA ILE A 266 4.74 9.29 -11.83
C ILE A 266 5.17 8.83 -13.23
N ARG A 267 6.21 9.46 -13.79
CA ARG A 267 6.77 9.08 -15.09
C ARG A 267 7.38 7.68 -15.05
N LEU A 268 8.16 7.37 -14.01
CA LEU A 268 8.72 6.04 -13.79
C LEU A 268 7.62 5.00 -13.57
N GLU A 269 6.57 5.32 -12.81
CA GLU A 269 5.42 4.42 -12.63
C GLU A 269 4.66 4.19 -13.93
N ALA A 270 4.52 5.21 -14.79
CA ALA A 270 3.92 5.06 -16.11
C ALA A 270 4.78 4.17 -17.01
N GLU A 271 6.10 4.34 -16.97
CA GLU A 271 7.07 3.52 -17.70
C GLU A 271 7.05 2.06 -17.24
N VAL A 272 7.00 1.82 -15.93
CA VAL A 272 6.81 0.49 -15.34
C VAL A 272 5.50 -0.13 -15.82
N ARG A 273 4.38 0.61 -15.82
CA ARG A 273 3.11 0.09 -16.35
C ARG A 273 3.18 -0.24 -17.82
N THR A 274 3.86 0.56 -18.63
CA THR A 274 4.04 0.26 -20.05
C THR A 274 4.86 -1.00 -20.26
N LEU A 275 5.92 -1.19 -19.47
CA LEU A 275 6.73 -2.40 -19.49
C LEU A 275 5.95 -3.62 -18.99
N GLU A 276 5.13 -3.48 -17.95
CA GLU A 276 4.24 -4.53 -17.46
C GLU A 276 3.22 -4.95 -18.54
N THR A 277 2.63 -4.00 -19.26
CA THR A 277 1.72 -4.32 -20.38
C THR A 277 2.42 -5.01 -21.53
N GLN A 278 3.64 -4.59 -21.88
CA GLN A 278 4.45 -5.25 -22.91
C GLN A 278 4.86 -6.66 -22.49
N LEU A 279 5.15 -6.86 -21.20
CA LEU A 279 5.54 -8.16 -20.64
C LEU A 279 4.35 -9.12 -20.61
N GLU A 280 3.15 -8.64 -20.29
CA GLU A 280 1.93 -9.45 -20.33
C GLU A 280 1.51 -9.76 -21.78
N GLU A 281 1.68 -8.83 -22.72
CA GLU A 281 1.48 -9.06 -24.15
C GLU A 281 2.44 -10.14 -24.68
N LYS A 282 3.74 -10.02 -24.38
CA LYS A 282 4.75 -11.02 -24.75
C LYS A 282 4.52 -12.37 -24.08
N ARG A 283 3.99 -12.37 -22.85
CA ARG A 283 3.60 -13.58 -22.14
C ARG A 283 2.39 -14.26 -22.79
N GLY A 284 1.39 -13.49 -23.21
CA GLY A 284 0.26 -14.00 -23.98
C GLY A 284 0.68 -14.57 -25.34
N GLU A 285 1.63 -13.93 -26.02
CA GLU A 285 2.25 -14.48 -27.24
C GLU A 285 2.97 -15.81 -26.96
N LEU A 286 3.70 -15.91 -25.85
CA LEU A 286 4.37 -17.14 -25.39
C LEU A 286 3.38 -18.25 -25.03
N GLU A 287 2.27 -17.92 -24.40
CA GLU A 287 1.21 -18.86 -24.00
C GLU A 287 0.46 -19.38 -25.24
N ALA A 288 0.17 -18.50 -26.21
CA ALA A 288 -0.40 -18.87 -27.51
C ALA A 288 0.56 -19.72 -28.36
N LEU A 289 1.88 -19.46 -28.29
CA LEU A 289 2.92 -20.30 -28.92
C LEU A 289 3.01 -21.67 -28.25
N GLY A 290 2.81 -21.74 -26.93
CA GLY A 290 2.78 -22.97 -26.14
C GLY A 290 1.56 -23.85 -26.40
N GLU A 291 0.41 -23.27 -26.75
CA GLU A 291 -0.79 -24.03 -27.15
C GLU A 291 -0.69 -24.59 -28.58
N THR A 292 0.15 -24.00 -29.45
CA THR A 292 0.32 -24.44 -30.85
C THR A 292 1.39 -25.51 -31.05
N TYR A 293 2.37 -25.65 -30.14
CA TYR A 293 3.44 -26.65 -30.21
C TYR A 293 3.36 -27.64 -29.04
N GLY A 294 2.45 -28.60 -29.14
CA GLY A 294 2.40 -29.74 -28.23
C GLY A 294 3.54 -30.73 -28.51
N ASP A 295 4.71 -30.54 -27.90
CA ASP A 295 5.63 -31.62 -27.46
C ASP A 295 6.81 -31.17 -26.53
N GLN A 296 6.71 -30.03 -25.83
CA GLN A 296 7.86 -29.38 -25.14
C GLN A 296 7.62 -29.02 -23.66
N SER A 297 6.97 -29.91 -22.89
CA SER A 297 6.58 -29.64 -21.49
C SER A 297 7.74 -29.27 -20.54
N SER A 298 8.99 -29.64 -20.86
CA SER A 298 10.15 -29.38 -20.01
C SER A 298 10.70 -27.94 -20.15
N TYR A 299 10.85 -27.43 -21.37
CA TYR A 299 11.44 -26.11 -21.60
C TYR A 299 10.54 -24.97 -21.12
N ALA A 300 9.23 -25.05 -21.38
CA ALA A 300 8.26 -24.08 -20.87
C ALA A 300 8.22 -24.07 -19.33
N SER A 301 8.39 -25.24 -18.70
CA SER A 301 8.46 -25.34 -17.24
C SER A 301 9.77 -24.76 -16.68
N GLN A 302 10.91 -24.99 -17.34
CA GLN A 302 12.19 -24.39 -16.99
C GLN A 302 12.12 -22.87 -17.11
N LEU A 303 11.58 -22.36 -18.22
CA LEU A 303 11.39 -20.93 -18.46
C LEU A 303 10.47 -20.29 -17.41
N LYS A 304 9.35 -20.93 -17.07
CA LYS A 304 8.44 -20.46 -16.01
C LYS A 304 9.13 -20.37 -14.65
N THR A 305 9.98 -21.35 -14.33
CA THR A 305 10.72 -21.40 -13.06
C THR A 305 11.69 -20.22 -12.97
N VAL A 306 12.51 -20.01 -14.00
CA VAL A 306 13.46 -18.88 -14.05
C VAL A 306 12.74 -17.53 -14.11
N ALA A 307 11.67 -17.42 -14.89
CA ALA A 307 10.86 -16.20 -14.97
C ALA A 307 10.23 -15.82 -13.63
N THR A 308 9.92 -16.80 -12.76
CA THR A 308 9.40 -16.53 -11.40
C THR A 308 10.47 -15.87 -10.53
N VAL A 309 11.71 -16.39 -10.55
CA VAL A 309 12.85 -15.78 -9.84
C VAL A 309 13.07 -14.33 -10.31
N PHE A 310 13.06 -14.12 -11.62
CA PHE A 310 13.21 -12.78 -12.22
C PHE A 310 12.06 -11.84 -11.88
N GLY A 311 10.82 -12.35 -11.85
CA GLY A 311 9.66 -11.57 -11.48
C GLY A 311 9.73 -11.07 -10.03
N HIS A 312 10.30 -11.84 -9.10
CA HIS A 312 10.56 -11.36 -7.73
C HIS A 312 11.69 -10.33 -7.70
N TYR A 313 12.77 -10.57 -8.45
CA TYR A 313 13.91 -9.67 -8.52
C TYR A 313 13.52 -8.27 -9.03
N LEU A 314 12.77 -8.20 -10.13
CA LEU A 314 12.35 -6.94 -10.75
C LEU A 314 11.38 -6.13 -9.88
N ARG A 315 10.62 -6.79 -8.99
CA ARG A 315 9.72 -6.13 -8.04
C ARG A 315 10.44 -5.61 -6.80
N GLY A 316 11.73 -5.89 -6.64
CA GLY A 316 12.52 -5.53 -5.46
C GLY A 316 12.26 -6.42 -4.24
N ASN A 317 11.61 -7.56 -4.42
CA ASN A 317 11.29 -8.52 -3.38
C ASN A 317 12.52 -9.42 -3.11
N ASN A 318 13.54 -8.87 -2.45
CA ASN A 318 14.83 -9.53 -2.30
C ASN A 318 14.76 -10.86 -1.54
N GLU A 319 13.94 -10.96 -0.49
CA GLU A 319 13.80 -12.21 0.28
C GLU A 319 13.13 -13.30 -0.56
N GLU A 320 12.01 -12.98 -1.22
CA GLU A 320 11.31 -13.94 -2.08
C GLU A 320 12.13 -14.32 -3.31
N THR A 321 12.98 -13.42 -3.80
CA THR A 321 13.93 -13.72 -4.88
C THR A 321 14.94 -14.76 -4.43
N VAL A 322 15.51 -14.60 -3.23
CA VAL A 322 16.48 -15.55 -2.67
C VAL A 322 15.85 -16.93 -2.49
N ASP A 323 14.66 -16.98 -1.90
CA ASP A 323 13.95 -18.23 -1.62
C ASP A 323 13.52 -18.93 -2.93
N ALA A 324 13.01 -18.19 -3.91
CA ALA A 324 12.67 -18.73 -5.22
C ALA A 324 13.92 -19.25 -5.95
N ALA A 325 15.04 -18.52 -5.91
CA ALA A 325 16.29 -18.92 -6.56
C ALA A 325 16.92 -20.17 -5.91
N LEU A 326 16.77 -20.32 -4.60
CA LEU A 326 17.23 -21.49 -3.84
C LEU A 326 16.42 -22.76 -4.12
N ALA A 327 15.16 -22.62 -4.53
CA ALA A 327 14.29 -23.74 -4.90
C ALA A 327 14.59 -24.31 -6.30
N VAL A 328 15.41 -23.60 -7.10
CA VAL A 328 15.75 -24.04 -8.45
C VAL A 328 16.86 -25.08 -8.41
N GLU A 329 16.57 -26.27 -8.95
CA GLU A 329 17.56 -27.32 -9.18
C GLU A 329 18.26 -27.08 -10.53
N ASP A 330 19.49 -26.58 -10.50
CA ASP A 330 20.27 -26.24 -11.72
C ASP A 330 20.39 -27.44 -12.68
N ALA A 331 20.50 -28.67 -12.15
CA ALA A 331 20.56 -29.90 -12.94
C ALA A 331 19.29 -30.16 -13.80
N ARG A 332 18.17 -29.50 -13.50
CA ARG A 332 16.93 -29.59 -14.29
C ARG A 332 16.83 -28.54 -15.37
N ILE A 333 17.74 -27.56 -15.39
CA ILE A 333 17.76 -26.50 -16.39
C ILE A 333 18.79 -26.89 -17.45
N GLN A 334 18.29 -27.16 -18.64
CA GLN A 334 19.11 -27.62 -19.77
C GLN A 334 19.60 -26.44 -20.62
N ASP A 335 18.91 -25.30 -20.57
CA ASP A 335 19.27 -24.11 -21.33
C ASP A 335 20.39 -23.32 -20.61
N PRO A 336 21.57 -23.18 -21.24
CA PRO A 336 22.68 -22.39 -20.70
C PRO A 336 22.33 -20.92 -20.46
N LEU A 337 21.47 -20.32 -21.29
CA LEU A 337 21.06 -18.93 -21.15
C LEU A 337 20.22 -18.73 -19.87
N LEU A 338 19.36 -19.69 -19.54
CA LEU A 338 18.56 -19.66 -18.31
C LEU A 338 19.45 -19.82 -17.06
N LEU A 339 20.52 -20.62 -17.15
CA LEU A 339 21.51 -20.77 -16.09
C LEU A 339 22.33 -19.49 -15.89
N GLU A 340 22.79 -18.86 -16.97
CA GLU A 340 23.52 -17.58 -16.92
C GLU A 340 22.66 -16.48 -16.28
N LEU A 341 21.40 -16.41 -16.70
CA LEU A 341 20.42 -15.48 -16.20
C LEU A 341 20.17 -15.69 -14.69
N LEU A 342 20.01 -16.94 -14.23
CA LEU A 342 19.93 -17.25 -12.80
C LEU A 342 21.19 -16.86 -12.03
N ALA A 343 22.37 -17.12 -12.58
CA ALA A 343 23.64 -16.79 -11.95
C ALA A 343 23.77 -15.27 -11.73
N GLU A 344 23.36 -14.45 -12.70
CA GLU A 344 23.38 -12.99 -12.59
C GLU A 344 22.50 -12.48 -11.43
N VAL A 345 21.28 -13.01 -11.28
CA VAL A 345 20.41 -12.63 -10.17
C VAL A 345 20.98 -13.11 -8.84
N ARG A 346 21.40 -14.38 -8.76
CA ARG A 346 22.02 -14.96 -7.56
C ARG A 346 23.23 -14.15 -7.10
N GLY A 347 24.12 -13.77 -8.02
CA GLY A 347 25.30 -12.95 -7.73
C GLY A 347 24.98 -11.59 -7.11
N LYS A 348 23.81 -11.01 -7.42
CA LYS A 348 23.38 -9.73 -6.85
C LYS A 348 22.64 -9.87 -5.52
N VAL A 349 21.82 -10.92 -5.36
CA VAL A 349 20.95 -11.06 -4.18
C VAL A 349 21.54 -11.93 -3.08
N TYR A 350 22.39 -12.92 -3.40
CA TYR A 350 22.94 -13.85 -2.41
C TYR A 350 23.96 -13.20 -1.46
N PRO A 351 24.95 -12.39 -1.89
CA PRO A 351 25.90 -11.78 -0.97
C PRO A 351 25.24 -10.93 0.15
N PRO A 352 24.34 -9.96 -0.14
CA PRO A 352 23.71 -9.17 0.92
C PRO A 352 22.75 -9.98 1.79
N ALA A 353 22.07 -10.97 1.22
CA ALA A 353 21.19 -11.86 1.98
C ALA A 353 21.99 -12.79 2.92
N ALA A 354 23.13 -13.29 2.46
CA ALA A 354 24.03 -14.13 3.26
C ALA A 354 24.60 -13.34 4.42
N GLN A 355 25.03 -12.09 4.18
CA GLN A 355 25.55 -11.22 5.23
C GLN A 355 24.48 -10.92 6.29
N THR A 356 23.24 -10.70 5.86
CA THR A 356 22.11 -10.46 6.76
C THR A 356 21.83 -11.70 7.62
N ALA A 357 21.77 -12.89 7.00
CA ALA A 357 21.59 -14.15 7.71
C ALA A 357 22.72 -14.44 8.70
N TYR A 358 23.97 -14.18 8.31
CA TYR A 358 25.13 -14.25 9.21
C TYR A 358 24.98 -13.32 10.40
N ASN A 359 24.72 -12.02 10.17
CA ASN A 359 24.61 -11.03 11.24
C ASN A 359 23.51 -11.39 12.25
N GLN A 360 22.35 -11.87 11.77
CA GLN A 360 21.25 -12.32 12.62
C GLN A 360 21.62 -13.58 13.41
N GLY A 361 22.22 -14.58 12.74
CA GLY A 361 22.69 -15.80 13.39
C GLY A 361 23.75 -15.54 14.46
N TYR A 362 24.71 -14.65 14.17
CA TYR A 362 25.75 -14.23 15.10
C TYR A 362 25.17 -13.47 16.31
N ALA A 363 24.18 -12.59 16.10
CA ALA A 363 23.50 -11.90 17.19
C ALA A 363 22.76 -12.87 18.13
N LEU A 364 22.12 -13.90 17.57
CA LEU A 364 21.46 -14.97 18.35
C LEU A 364 22.47 -15.83 19.10
N TYR A 365 23.61 -16.16 18.47
CA TYR A 365 24.72 -16.85 19.12
C TYR A 365 25.22 -16.07 20.35
N ASN A 366 25.46 -14.76 20.20
CA ASN A 366 25.88 -13.90 21.32
C ASN A 366 24.82 -13.81 22.42
N SER A 367 23.54 -13.96 22.05
CA SER A 367 22.41 -14.02 22.98
C SER A 367 22.19 -15.41 23.59
N ARG A 368 23.10 -16.38 23.32
CA ARG A 368 23.04 -17.79 23.76
C ARG A 368 21.82 -18.57 23.24
N ARG A 369 21.18 -18.09 22.17
CA ARG A 369 20.02 -18.73 21.52
C ARG A 369 20.51 -19.62 20.36
N TYR A 370 21.23 -20.69 20.70
CA TYR A 370 21.99 -21.47 19.72
C TYR A 370 21.10 -22.24 18.73
N GLU A 371 19.99 -22.84 19.17
CA GLU A 371 19.03 -23.51 18.29
C GLU A 371 18.50 -22.60 17.18
N GLU A 372 18.26 -21.32 17.50
CA GLU A 372 17.72 -20.34 16.57
C GLU A 372 18.81 -19.73 15.66
N ALA A 373 20.05 -19.71 16.13
CA ALA A 373 21.20 -19.23 15.35
C ALA A 373 21.57 -20.19 14.21
N ILE A 374 21.47 -21.50 14.44
CA ILE A 374 21.84 -22.56 13.47
C ILE A 374 21.21 -22.35 12.08
N PRO A 375 19.87 -22.27 11.91
CA PRO A 375 19.26 -22.17 10.59
C PRO A 375 19.68 -20.91 9.81
N LEU A 376 20.01 -19.82 10.51
CA LEU A 376 20.46 -18.58 9.88
C LEU A 376 21.92 -18.65 9.42
N LEU A 377 22.79 -19.26 10.24
CA LEU A 377 24.19 -19.51 9.86
C LEU A 377 24.28 -20.53 8.72
N GLU A 378 23.43 -21.56 8.73
CA GLU A 378 23.30 -22.52 7.63
C GLU A 378 22.80 -21.85 6.36
N LYS A 379 21.76 -20.99 6.46
CA LYS A 379 21.28 -20.19 5.31
C LYS A 379 22.42 -19.39 4.73
N SER A 380 23.13 -18.59 5.55
CA SER A 380 24.28 -17.79 5.11
C SER A 380 25.29 -18.61 4.31
N ARG A 381 25.71 -19.77 4.86
CA ARG A 381 26.68 -20.66 4.20
C ARG A 381 26.15 -21.25 2.89
N LYS A 382 24.85 -21.55 2.81
CA LYS A 382 24.25 -22.15 1.62
C LYS A 382 24.23 -21.18 0.43
N ILE A 383 24.00 -19.89 0.68
CA ILE A 383 23.91 -18.89 -0.38
C ILE A 383 25.23 -18.18 -0.69
N ALA A 384 26.18 -18.11 0.24
CA ALA A 384 27.49 -17.56 -0.05
C ALA A 384 28.62 -18.24 0.76
N VAL A 385 29.65 -18.70 0.04
CA VAL A 385 30.79 -19.46 0.59
C VAL A 385 32.14 -18.76 0.40
N ASP A 386 32.18 -17.62 -0.30
CA ASP A 386 33.41 -16.92 -0.68
C ASP A 386 33.47 -15.48 -0.14
N GLN A 387 32.71 -15.20 0.92
CA GLN A 387 32.59 -13.87 1.50
C GLN A 387 33.49 -13.72 2.72
N ARG A 388 33.81 -12.47 3.07
CA ARG A 388 34.70 -12.14 4.20
C ARG A 388 34.27 -12.73 5.55
N TYR A 389 32.98 -13.06 5.70
CA TYR A 389 32.40 -13.64 6.92
C TYR A 389 32.06 -15.13 6.77
N SER A 390 32.38 -15.77 5.64
CA SER A 390 31.97 -17.15 5.37
C SER A 390 32.67 -18.16 6.28
N ASP A 391 33.94 -17.92 6.62
CA ASP A 391 34.69 -18.70 7.61
C ASP A 391 34.17 -18.47 9.04
N ASP A 392 33.87 -17.22 9.40
CA ASP A 392 33.23 -16.87 10.68
C ASP A 392 31.87 -17.55 10.83
N ALA A 393 31.04 -17.56 9.78
CA ALA A 393 29.72 -18.20 9.80
C ALA A 393 29.83 -19.70 10.07
N LEU A 394 30.80 -20.37 9.44
CA LEU A 394 31.05 -21.80 9.66
C LEU A 394 31.61 -22.07 11.07
N TYR A 395 32.49 -21.20 11.56
CA TYR A 395 33.01 -21.27 12.93
C TYR A 395 31.89 -21.15 13.97
N TYR A 396 31.05 -20.13 13.86
CA TYR A 396 29.95 -19.91 14.81
C TYR A 396 28.89 -21.01 14.72
N LEU A 397 28.66 -21.57 13.53
CA LEU A 397 27.78 -22.73 13.37
C LEU A 397 28.35 -23.94 14.14
N ALA A 398 29.64 -24.25 13.98
CA ALA A 398 30.31 -25.31 14.72
C ALA A 398 30.25 -25.06 16.24
N ARG A 399 30.43 -23.81 16.69
CA ARG A 399 30.29 -23.41 18.10
C ARG A 399 28.87 -23.58 18.64
N CYS A 400 27.84 -23.25 17.86
CA CYS A 400 26.45 -23.52 18.25
C CYS A 400 26.24 -25.03 18.51
N HIS A 401 26.68 -25.89 17.59
CA HIS A 401 26.56 -27.34 17.76
C HIS A 401 27.35 -27.85 18.98
N GLN A 402 28.56 -27.34 19.20
CA GLN A 402 29.37 -27.68 20.37
C GLN A 402 28.65 -27.32 21.69
N LEU A 403 28.14 -26.08 21.80
CA LEU A 403 27.51 -25.57 23.01
C LEU A 403 26.19 -26.27 23.33
N LEU A 404 25.59 -26.93 22.34
CA LEU A 404 24.41 -27.77 22.47
C LEU A 404 24.73 -29.24 22.72
N GLY A 405 26.00 -29.60 22.89
CA GLY A 405 26.44 -30.98 23.12
C GLY A 405 26.35 -31.88 21.88
N ARG A 406 26.17 -31.30 20.69
CA ARG A 406 26.11 -32.02 19.41
C ARG A 406 27.53 -32.22 18.86
N THR A 407 28.35 -32.95 19.61
CA THR A 407 29.80 -33.05 19.44
C THR A 407 30.20 -33.52 18.04
N ASP A 408 29.53 -34.54 17.48
CA ASP A 408 29.87 -35.09 16.16
C ASP A 408 29.71 -34.04 15.05
N MET A 409 28.61 -33.29 15.07
CA MET A 409 28.38 -32.21 14.10
C MET A 409 29.36 -31.06 14.30
N ALA A 410 29.69 -30.71 15.54
CA ALA A 410 30.67 -29.67 15.83
C ALA A 410 32.05 -30.02 15.28
N VAL A 411 32.51 -31.25 15.51
CA VAL A 411 33.80 -31.75 14.99
C VAL A 411 33.81 -31.72 13.46
N SER A 412 32.76 -32.24 12.83
CA SER A 412 32.64 -32.25 11.36
C SER A 412 32.74 -30.84 10.76
N LEU A 413 32.03 -29.86 11.34
CA LEU A 413 32.04 -28.48 10.85
C LEU A 413 33.38 -27.77 11.10
N PHE A 414 34.04 -28.06 12.22
CA PHE A 414 35.37 -27.53 12.50
C PHE A 414 36.44 -28.08 11.56
N GLU A 415 36.39 -29.37 11.24
CA GLU A 415 37.26 -29.97 10.23
C GLU A 415 37.00 -29.35 8.85
N GLN A 416 35.73 -29.18 8.49
CA GLN A 416 35.35 -28.52 7.25
C GLN A 416 35.93 -27.10 7.16
N LEU A 417 35.91 -26.33 8.26
CA LEU A 417 36.48 -24.98 8.27
C LEU A 417 37.97 -24.98 7.92
N LEU A 418 38.73 -25.95 8.42
CA LEU A 418 40.17 -26.05 8.16
C LEU A 418 40.49 -26.43 6.72
N VAL A 419 39.56 -27.13 6.05
CA VAL A 419 39.68 -27.54 4.65
C VAL A 419 39.24 -26.43 3.71
N ASP A 420 38.05 -25.87 3.93
CA ASP A 420 37.43 -24.88 3.05
C ASP A 420 38.10 -23.49 3.20
N TYR A 421 38.62 -23.18 4.39
CA TYR A 421 39.24 -21.88 4.72
C TYR A 421 40.59 -22.06 5.43
N PRO A 422 41.63 -22.54 4.71
CA PRO A 422 42.93 -22.86 5.31
C PRO A 422 43.61 -21.64 5.96
N ASP A 423 43.33 -20.43 5.46
CA ASP A 423 43.90 -19.15 5.91
C ASP A 423 43.01 -18.40 6.93
N SER A 424 41.95 -19.03 7.43
CA SER A 424 41.03 -18.37 8.37
C SER A 424 41.73 -17.96 9.67
N ASN A 425 41.40 -16.75 10.16
CA ASN A 425 41.85 -16.27 11.47
C ASN A 425 41.32 -17.14 12.63
N MET A 426 40.27 -17.94 12.37
CA MET A 426 39.66 -18.83 13.36
C MET A 426 40.40 -20.16 13.51
N ARG A 427 41.39 -20.46 12.65
CA ARG A 427 42.13 -21.73 12.61
C ARG A 427 42.70 -22.18 13.97
N ASN A 428 43.32 -21.26 14.71
CA ASN A 428 43.92 -21.58 16.01
C ASN A 428 42.86 -21.91 17.07
N TYR A 429 41.74 -21.19 17.07
CA TYR A 429 40.61 -21.48 17.94
C TYR A 429 39.98 -22.84 17.59
N THR A 430 39.76 -23.09 16.30
CA THR A 430 39.22 -24.35 15.76
C THR A 430 40.06 -25.56 16.18
N ASN A 431 41.39 -25.50 16.03
CA ASN A 431 42.28 -26.59 16.45
C ASN A 431 42.22 -26.87 17.96
N ASN A 432 42.13 -25.82 18.78
CA ASN A 432 41.98 -25.97 20.22
C ASN A 432 40.66 -26.67 20.58
N PHE A 433 39.54 -26.25 19.97
CA PHE A 433 38.25 -26.92 20.20
C PHE A 433 38.23 -28.37 19.72
N LEU A 434 38.82 -28.67 18.55
CA LEU A 434 38.94 -30.05 18.07
C LEU A 434 39.73 -30.93 19.04
N SER A 435 40.82 -30.42 19.61
CA SER A 435 41.60 -31.17 20.60
C SER A 435 40.83 -31.44 21.91
N GLN A 436 39.94 -30.54 22.31
CA GLN A 436 39.09 -30.72 23.50
C GLN A 436 37.90 -31.65 23.25
N LEU A 437 37.39 -31.71 22.02
CA LEU A 437 36.22 -32.51 21.67
C LEU A 437 36.55 -33.96 21.29
N LYS A 438 37.82 -34.23 20.94
CA LYS A 438 38.31 -35.56 20.54
C LYS A 438 39.05 -36.32 21.64
N ASN A 439 39.39 -35.63 22.73
CA ASN A 439 39.93 -36.22 23.97
C ASN A 439 38.79 -36.43 24.96
#